data_AF-M5FQ02-F1
#
_entry.id   AF-M5FQ02-F1
#
_cell.length_a   1.000
_cell.length_b   1.000
_cell.length_c   1.000
_cell.angle_alpha   90.00
_cell.angle_beta   90.00
_cell.angle_gamma   90.00
#
_symmetry.space_group_name_H-M   'P 1'
#
loop_
_entity.id
_entity.type
_entity.pdbx_description
1 polymer ?
#
loop_
_entity_poly.entity_id
_entity_poly.type
_entity_poly.pdbx_seq_one_letter_code
_entity_poly.pdbx_strand_id
1 'polypeptide(L)' 'RERILREQWVKVSELLIVCEELSKCQETEGVNALSECTWLAKKYTDMIKSREHRVR' A
#
# COMPACT_ATOMS: atom_id res chain seq x y z
N ARG A 1 21.20 -1.84 -14.99
CA ARG A 1 21.24 -1.39 -13.58
C ARG A 1 20.17 -0.35 -13.28
N GLU A 2 20.15 0.79 -13.97
CA GLU A 2 19.14 1.83 -13.70
C GLU A 2 17.69 1.39 -13.89
N ARG A 3 17.41 0.56 -14.90
CA ARG A 3 16.06 0.03 -15.14
C ARG A 3 15.52 -0.73 -13.92
N ILE A 4 16.35 -1.58 -13.31
CA ILE A 4 15.99 -2.36 -12.12
C ILE A 4 15.69 -1.43 -10.94
N LEU A 5 16.50 -0.38 -10.76
CA LEU A 5 16.26 0.63 -9.72
C LEU A 5 14.94 1.35 -9.96
N ARG A 6 14.64 1.77 -11.21
CA ARG A 6 13.36 2.41 -11.54
C ARG A 6 12.17 1.49 -11.26
N GLU A 7 12.27 0.21 -11.64
CA GLU A 7 11.23 -0.79 -11.36
C GLU A 7 11.04 -1.03 -9.84
N GLN A 8 12.11 -1.01 -9.06
CA GLN A 8 12.02 -1.06 -7.59
C GLN A 8 11.33 0.17 -7.00
N TRP A 9 11.64 1.36 -7.52
CA TRP A 9 10.96 2.60 -7.11
C TRP A 9 9.48 2.58 -7.44
N VAL A 10 9.08 2.07 -8.61
CA VAL A 10 7.66 1.91 -8.98
C VAL A 10 6.93 1.04 -7.95
N LYS A 11 7.52 -0.09 -7.55
CA LYS A 11 6.93 -0.99 -6.53
C LYS A 11 6.76 -0.33 -5.17
N VAL A 12 7.71 0.51 -4.77
CA VAL A 12 7.59 1.30 -3.54
C VAL A 12 6.48 2.34 -3.69
N SER A 13 6.41 3.03 -4.82
CA SER A 13 5.35 4.01 -5.11
C SER A 13 3.96 3.37 -5.08
N GLU A 14 3.78 2.16 -5.62
CA GLU A 14 2.52 1.43 -5.56
C GLU A 14 2.07 1.16 -4.11
N LEU A 15 3.00 0.75 -3.23
CA LEU A 15 2.73 0.57 -1.81
C LEU A 15 2.36 1.89 -1.12
N LEU A 16 3.08 2.98 -1.43
CA LEU A 16 2.82 4.29 -0.85
C LEU A 16 1.43 4.82 -1.22
N ILE A 17 0.98 4.62 -2.46
CA ILE A 17 -0.37 5.01 -2.89
C ILE A 17 -1.42 4.31 -2.05
N VAL A 18 -1.30 3.00 -1.84
CA VAL A 18 -2.28 2.24 -1.04
C VAL A 18 -2.23 2.66 0.43
N CYS A 19 -1.06 2.98 0.95
CA CYS A 19 -0.89 3.51 2.31
C CYS A 19 -1.59 4.87 2.47
N GLU A 20 -1.39 5.79 1.52
CA GLU A 20 -2.01 7.12 1.54
C GLU A 20 -3.53 7.04 1.46
N GLU A 21 -4.07 6.20 0.56
CA GLU A 21 -5.51 5.99 0.46
C GLU A 21 -6.10 5.34 1.71
N LEU A 22 -5.36 4.42 2.36
CA LEU A 22 -5.76 3.86 3.66
C LEU A 22 -5.82 4.96 4.74
N SER A 23 -4.82 5.83 4.82
CA SER A 23 -4.80 6.95 5.77
C SER A 23 -5.98 7.88 5.53
N LYS A 24 -6.25 8.27 4.28
CA LYS A 24 -7.42 9.08 3.92
C LYS A 24 -8.71 8.42 4.37
N CYS A 25 -8.89 7.12 4.07
CA CYS A 25 -10.08 6.38 4.49
C CYS A 25 -10.25 6.39 6.02
N GLN A 26 -9.16 6.18 6.77
CA GLN A 26 -9.21 6.19 8.23
C GLN A 26 -9.56 7.57 8.79
N GLU A 27 -9.04 8.63 8.18
CA GLU A 27 -9.35 10.02 8.55
C GLU A 27 -10.80 10.39 8.23
N THR A 28 -11.35 9.94 7.09
CA THR A 28 -12.72 10.25 6.68
C THR A 28 -13.78 9.46 7.44
N GLU A 29 -13.55 8.17 7.66
CA GLU A 29 -14.52 7.26 8.27
C GLU A 29 -14.52 7.30 9.81
N GLY A 30 -13.41 7.74 10.42
CA GLY A 30 -13.26 7.84 11.86
C GLY A 30 -13.54 6.51 12.57
N VAL A 31 -14.61 6.46 13.37
CA VAL A 31 -14.99 5.24 14.12
C VAL A 31 -15.40 4.07 13.22
N ASN A 32 -15.82 4.33 11.98
CA ASN A 32 -16.23 3.31 11.01
C ASN A 32 -15.04 2.70 10.23
N ALA A 33 -13.82 3.19 10.44
CA ALA A 33 -12.66 2.76 9.65
C ALA A 33 -12.38 1.25 9.73
N LEU A 34 -12.81 0.59 10.82
CA LEU A 34 -12.68 -0.86 10.97
C LEU A 34 -13.56 -1.66 9.98
N SER A 35 -14.73 -1.17 9.57
CA SER A 35 -15.52 -1.85 8.53
C SER A 35 -15.11 -1.37 7.14
N GLU A 36 -15.12 -0.06 6.93
CA GLU A 36 -15.03 0.54 5.59
C GLU A 36 -13.62 0.49 5.00
N CYS A 37 -12.58 0.59 5.82
CA CYS A 37 -11.19 0.62 5.35
C CYS A 37 -10.51 -0.75 5.37
N THR A 38 -11.21 -1.81 5.80
CA THR A 38 -10.61 -3.17 5.95
C THR A 38 -10.08 -3.72 4.63
N TRP A 39 -10.71 -3.41 3.50
CA TRP A 39 -10.24 -3.88 2.19
C TRP A 39 -8.92 -3.20 1.78
N LEU A 40 -8.73 -1.92 2.11
CA LEU A 40 -7.46 -1.21 1.89
C LEU A 40 -6.36 -1.75 2.80
N ALA A 41 -6.68 -1.97 4.08
CA ALA A 41 -5.74 -2.56 5.04
C ALA A 41 -5.31 -3.97 4.62
N LYS A 42 -6.24 -4.79 4.13
CA LYS A 42 -5.94 -6.12 3.58
C LYS A 42 -5.07 -6.01 2.33
N LYS A 43 -5.42 -5.14 1.39
CA LYS A 43 -4.64 -4.92 0.16
C LYS A 43 -3.19 -4.51 0.48
N TYR A 44 -3.01 -3.54 1.38
CA TYR A 44 -1.68 -3.11 1.82
C TYR A 44 -0.88 -4.26 2.44
N THR A 45 -1.51 -5.03 3.33
CA THR A 45 -0.90 -6.19 3.99
C THR A 45 -0.49 -7.27 2.98
N ASP A 46 -1.34 -7.55 2.01
CA ASP A 46 -1.08 -8.55 0.96
C ASP A 46 0.08 -8.08 0.05
N MET A 47 0.14 -6.80 -0.30
CA MET A 47 1.25 -6.23 -1.08
C MET A 47 2.59 -6.34 -0.36
N ILE A 48 2.65 -6.03 0.94
CA ILE A 48 3.90 -6.14 1.73
C ILE A 48 4.35 -7.60 1.87
N LYS A 49 3.41 -8.52 2.07
CA LYS A 49 3.73 -9.96 2.18
C LYS A 49 4.14 -10.57 0.84
N SER A 50 3.69 -9.99 -0.27
CA SER A 50 4.05 -10.46 -1.60
C SER A 50 5.54 -10.31 -1.87
N ARG A 51 6.13 -11.33 -2.51
CA ARG A 51 7.52 -11.26 -3.00
C ARG A 51 7.69 -10.20 -4.10
N GLU A 52 6.61 -9.81 -4.76
CA GLU A 52 6.62 -8.87 -5.87
C GLU A 52 7.07 -7.47 -5.45
N HIS A 53 6.56 -6.95 -4.34
CA HIS A 53 6.86 -5.61 -3.82
C HIS A 53 8.07 -5.59 -2.89
N ARG A 54 8.73 -6.75 -2.68
CA ARG A 54 9.93 -6.84 -1.86
C ARG A 54 11.12 -6.26 -2.62
N VAL A 55 11.57 -5.09 -2.19
CA VAL A 55 12.84 -4.50 -2.65
C VAL A 55 14.00 -5.25 -2.00
N ARG A 56 15.00 -5.64 -2.80
CA ARG A 56 16.22 -6.33 -2.39
C ARG A 56 17.43 -5.66 -3.03
#